data_AF-A0A2U1K9B4-F1
#
_entry.id   AF-A0A2U1K9B4-F1
#
_cell.length_a   1.000
_cell.length_b   1.000
_cell.length_c   1.000
_cell.angle_alpha   90.00
_cell.angle_beta   90.00
_cell.angle_gamma   90.00
#
_symmetry.space_group_name_H-M   'P 1'
#
loop_
_entity.id
_entity.type
_entity.pdbx_description
1 polymer ?
#
loop_
_entity_poly.entity_id
_entity_poly.type
_entity_poly.pdbx_seq_one_letter_code
_entity_poly.pdbx_strand_id
1 'polypeptide(L)'
;MADATQPAVFQNPLYLHPSDGPGSLTVQEKLYGAHNYRAWRRAIEIGLSTKRKLGFVKGNVIRSTTDPNLAKLWDTCNNMVIC
;
A
#
# COMPACT_ATOMS: atom_id res chain seq x y z
N MET A 1 -31.84 16.88 -3.85
CA MET A 1 -30.81 16.49 -4.84
C MET A 1 -29.52 16.31 -4.06
N ALA A 2 -29.27 15.12 -3.55
CA ALA A 2 -28.06 14.81 -2.78
C ALA A 2 -27.08 14.09 -3.69
N ASP A 3 -25.86 14.62 -3.70
CA ASP A 3 -24.71 14.34 -4.55
C ASP A 3 -24.36 12.85 -4.65
N ALA A 4 -24.36 12.33 -5.87
CA ALA A 4 -23.98 10.97 -6.21
C ALA A 4 -22.49 10.91 -6.64
N THR A 5 -21.56 11.21 -5.72
CA THR A 5 -20.11 11.12 -6.05
C THR A 5 -19.20 10.66 -4.90
N GLN A 6 -19.63 9.75 -4.03
CA GLN A 6 -18.72 9.14 -3.04
C GLN A 6 -18.72 7.60 -3.06
N PRO A 7 -18.02 7.00 -4.04
CA PRO A 7 -17.28 5.76 -3.76
C PRO A 7 -15.74 5.90 -3.89
N ALA A 8 -15.18 7.04 -4.30
CA ALA A 8 -13.88 7.02 -4.98
C ALA A 8 -12.61 7.35 -4.14
N VAL A 9 -12.71 8.01 -2.98
CA VAL A 9 -11.50 8.43 -2.24
C VAL A 9 -10.83 7.24 -1.54
N PHE A 10 -11.61 6.42 -0.85
CA PHE A 10 -11.08 5.28 -0.10
C PHE A 10 -10.43 4.25 -1.02
N GLN A 11 -10.91 4.10 -2.26
CA GLN A 11 -10.38 3.19 -3.27
C GLN A 11 -9.09 3.68 -3.93
N ASN A 12 -8.68 4.94 -3.70
CA ASN A 12 -7.46 5.48 -4.24
C ASN A 12 -6.23 4.83 -3.56
N PRO A 13 -5.26 4.26 -4.31
CA PRO A 13 -4.04 3.67 -3.73
C PRO A 13 -3.16 4.69 -2.96
N LEU A 14 -3.30 5.98 -3.28
CA LEU A 14 -2.62 7.09 -2.64
C LEU A 14 -3.38 7.64 -1.43
N TYR A 15 -4.56 7.09 -1.12
CA TYR A 15 -5.24 7.36 0.13
C TYR A 15 -4.52 6.65 1.28
N LEU A 16 -4.48 7.34 2.41
CA LEU A 16 -3.93 6.83 3.65
C LEU A 16 -5.04 6.84 4.70
N HIS A 17 -5.41 5.65 5.20
CA HIS A 17 -6.40 5.59 6.25
C HIS A 17 -5.78 6.04 7.59
N PRO A 18 -6.50 6.76 8.47
CA PRO A 18 -5.95 7.18 9.77
C PRO A 18 -5.43 6.02 10.66
N SER A 19 -5.86 4.78 10.40
CA SER A 19 -5.38 3.58 11.11
C SER A 19 -4.14 2.94 10.46
N ASP A 20 -3.67 3.46 9.32
CA ASP A 20 -2.45 3.00 8.68
C ASP A 20 -1.26 3.73 9.31
N GLY A 21 -0.38 2.96 9.94
CA GLY A 21 0.90 3.41 10.47
C GLY A 21 2.00 2.38 10.22
N PRO A 22 3.26 2.70 10.57
CA PRO A 22 4.44 1.86 10.27
C PRO A 22 4.33 0.41 10.78
N GLY A 23 3.64 0.17 11.90
CA GLY A 23 3.43 -1.18 12.45
C GLY A 23 2.12 -1.84 12.01
N SER A 24 1.35 -1.22 11.12
CA SER A 24 0.00 -1.68 10.80
C SER A 24 0.00 -2.86 9.81
N LEU A 25 1.13 -3.12 9.12
CA LEU A 25 1.33 -4.32 8.32
C LEU A 25 1.79 -5.49 9.22
N THR A 26 0.84 -6.22 9.80
CA THR A 26 1.15 -7.39 10.63
C THR A 26 1.26 -8.64 9.78
N VAL A 27 2.45 -8.94 9.26
CA VAL A 27 2.74 -10.24 8.62
C VAL A 27 3.44 -11.13 9.64
N GLN A 28 2.77 -12.22 10.04
CA GLN A 28 3.28 -13.14 11.07
C GLN A 28 4.37 -14.07 10.55
N GLU A 29 4.37 -14.35 9.24
CA GLU A 29 5.37 -15.18 8.59
C GLU A 29 6.71 -14.43 8.52
N LYS A 30 7.73 -14.90 9.24
CA LYS A 30 9.09 -14.34 9.19
C LYS A 30 9.91 -15.06 8.13
N LEU A 31 10.78 -14.36 7.40
CA LEU A 31 11.67 -15.00 6.44
C LEU A 31 12.83 -15.69 7.16
N TYR A 32 12.95 -17.02 7.00
CA TYR A 32 14.04 -17.82 7.57
C TYR A 32 15.03 -18.32 6.50
N GLY A 33 14.65 -18.26 5.22
CA GLY A 33 15.52 -18.60 4.11
C GLY A 33 14.73 -19.07 2.89
N ALA A 34 15.42 -19.70 1.93
CA ALA A 34 14.81 -20.16 0.68
C ALA A 34 13.63 -21.13 0.90
N HIS A 35 13.65 -21.91 1.98
CA HIS A 35 12.64 -22.93 2.27
C HIS A 35 11.25 -22.34 2.56
N ASN A 36 11.16 -21.15 3.15
CA ASN A 36 9.89 -20.50 3.46
C ASN A 36 9.62 -19.23 2.65
N TYR A 37 10.50 -18.88 1.70
CA TYR A 37 10.35 -17.70 0.85
C TYR A 37 8.97 -17.63 0.16
N ARG A 38 8.46 -18.77 -0.35
CA ARG A 38 7.15 -18.80 -1.01
C ARG A 38 6.01 -18.46 -0.06
N ALA A 39 6.03 -19.01 1.15
CA ALA A 39 5.02 -18.73 2.18
C ALA A 39 5.13 -17.28 2.66
N TRP A 40 6.34 -16.84 2.97
CA TRP A 40 6.64 -15.46 3.35
C TRP A 40 6.17 -14.44 2.30
N ARG A 41 6.57 -14.64 1.03
CA ARG A 41 6.15 -13.77 -0.07
C ARG A 41 4.64 -13.70 -0.17
N ARG A 42 3.95 -14.84 -0.10
CA ARG A 42 2.48 -14.88 -0.17
C ARG A 42 1.83 -14.12 0.98
N ALA A 43 2.36 -14.27 2.19
CA ALA A 43 1.87 -13.57 3.37
C ALA A 43 2.07 -12.04 3.26
N ILE A 44 3.23 -11.59 2.75
CA ILE A 44 3.51 -10.18 2.44
C ILE A 44 2.55 -9.65 1.36
N GLU A 45 2.36 -10.38 0.26
CA GLU A 45 1.45 -9.97 -0.81
C GLU A 45 0.00 -9.82 -0.30
N ILE A 46 -0.46 -10.73 0.56
CA ILE A 46 -1.79 -10.66 1.16
C ILE A 46 -1.88 -9.44 2.08
N GLY A 47 -0.94 -9.27 3.02
CA GLY A 47 -0.94 -8.13 3.96
C GLY A 47 -0.89 -6.78 3.27
N LEU A 48 -0.13 -6.66 2.17
CA LEU A 48 -0.09 -5.42 1.39
C LEU A 48 -1.37 -5.23 0.57
N SER A 49 -2.01 -6.30 0.09
CA SER A 49 -3.24 -6.22 -0.69
C SER A 49 -4.44 -5.74 0.14
N THR A 50 -4.55 -6.16 1.41
CA THR A 50 -5.62 -5.71 2.32
C THR A 50 -5.55 -4.21 2.60
N LYS A 51 -4.35 -3.63 2.51
CA LYS A 51 -4.07 -2.18 2.64
C LYS A 51 -4.01 -1.43 1.32
N ARG A 52 -4.25 -2.10 0.18
CA ARG A 52 -4.11 -1.52 -1.18
C ARG A 52 -2.70 -0.99 -1.49
N LYS A 53 -1.67 -1.49 -0.80
CA LYS A 53 -0.27 -1.08 -0.99
C LYS A 53 0.53 -2.05 -1.87
N LEU A 54 -0.02 -3.20 -2.26
CA LEU A 54 0.65 -4.17 -3.13
C LEU A 54 1.11 -3.57 -4.46
N GLY A 55 0.38 -2.58 -4.98
CA GLY A 55 0.72 -1.88 -6.21
C GLY A 55 2.03 -1.09 -6.15
N PHE A 56 2.47 -0.65 -4.96
CA PHE A 56 3.76 0.02 -4.78
C PHE A 56 4.92 -0.95 -4.96
N VAL A 57 4.86 -2.13 -4.34
CA VAL A 57 5.90 -3.17 -4.47
C VAL A 57 5.96 -3.75 -5.88
N LYS A 58 4.80 -3.85 -6.55
CA LYS A 58 4.75 -4.32 -7.95
C LYS A 58 5.14 -3.24 -8.98
N GLY A 59 5.25 -1.97 -8.58
CA GLY A 59 5.48 -0.85 -9.51
C GLY A 59 4.25 -0.45 -10.35
N ASN A 60 3.06 -0.95 -10.00
CA ASN A 60 1.81 -0.60 -10.69
C ASN A 60 1.32 0.81 -10.34
N VAL A 61 1.72 1.33 -9.17
CA VAL A 61 1.39 2.69 -8.72
C VAL A 61 2.61 3.57 -8.96
N ILE A 62 2.54 4.38 -10.02
CA ILE A 62 3.66 5.20 -10.49
C ILE A 62 3.62 6.57 -9.82
N ARG A 63 4.79 7.07 -9.42
CA ARG A 63 4.97 8.42 -8.91
C ARG A 63 4.67 9.44 -10.01
N SER A 64 3.79 10.39 -9.74
CA SER A 64 3.49 11.45 -10.70
C SER A 64 4.70 12.34 -10.96
N THR A 65 4.90 12.71 -12.22
CA THR A 65 5.94 13.68 -12.65
C THR A 65 5.36 15.06 -12.93
N THR A 66 4.05 15.16 -13.11
CA THR A 66 3.34 16.39 -13.50
C THR A 66 2.60 17.04 -12.34
N ASP A 67 2.13 16.25 -11.37
CA ASP A 67 1.41 16.74 -10.20
C ASP A 67 2.25 16.58 -8.92
N PRO A 68 2.78 17.67 -8.34
CA PRO A 68 3.61 17.61 -7.13
C PRO A 68 2.82 17.15 -5.89
N ASN A 69 1.51 17.38 -5.82
CA ASN A 69 0.69 16.90 -4.71
C ASN A 69 0.54 15.38 -4.78
N LEU A 70 0.28 14.85 -5.98
CA LEU A 70 0.19 13.41 -6.20
C LEU A 70 1.54 12.71 -5.94
N ALA A 71 2.64 13.37 -6.31
CA ALA A 71 4.00 12.89 -6.02
C ALA A 71 4.26 12.81 -4.50
N LYS A 72 3.88 13.84 -3.74
CA LYS A 72 4.04 13.86 -2.27
C LYS A 72 3.18 12.79 -1.58
N LEU A 73 1.94 12.57 -2.05
CA LEU A 73 1.07 11.51 -1.56
C LEU A 73 1.66 10.12 -1.85
N TRP A 74 2.22 9.94 -3.04
CA TRP A 74 2.95 8.73 -3.40
C TRP A 74 4.16 8.51 -2.48
N ASP A 75 4.99 9.53 -2.25
CA ASP A 75 6.17 9.46 -1.38
C ASP A 75 5.77 9.06 0.05
N THR A 76 4.69 9.66 0.58
CA THR A 76 4.15 9.33 1.91
C THR A 76 3.69 7.87 1.99
N CYS A 77 2.93 7.41 1.00
CA CYS A 77 2.43 6.02 0.96
C CYS A 77 3.56 5.01 0.76
N ASN A 78 4.56 5.33 -0.06
CA ASN A 78 5.72 4.50 -0.31
C ASN A 78 6.57 4.34 0.95
N ASN A 79 6.79 5.43 1.70
CA ASN A 79 7.51 5.38 2.96
C ASN A 79 6.86 4.40 3.94
N MET A 80 5.53 4.31 4.01
CA MET A 80 4.85 3.34 4.87
C MET A 80 5.04 1.87 4.50
N VAL A 81 5.44 1.57 3.27
CA VAL A 81 5.72 0.20 2.82
C VAL A 81 7.18 -0.19 3.13
N ILE A 82 8.08 0.79 3.17
CA ILE A 82 9.52 0.59 3.40
C ILE A 82 9.89 0.65 4.88
N CYS A 83 9.11 1.39 5.69
CA CYS A 83 9.31 1.56 7.14
C CYS A 83 9.32 0.24 7.93
#